data_AF-A0A7L9BU34-F1
#
_entry.id   AF-A0A7L9BU34-F1
#
_cell.length_a   1.000
_cell.length_b   1.000
_cell.length_c   1.000
_cell.angle_alpha   90.00
_cell.angle_beta   90.00
_cell.angle_gamma   90.00
#
_symmetry.space_group_name_H-M   'P 1'
#
loop_
_entity.id
_entity.type
_entity.pdbx_description
1 polymer ?
#
loop_
_entity_poly.entity_id
_entity_poly.type
_entity_poly.pdbx_seq_one_letter_code
_entity_poly.pdbx_strand_id
1 'polypeptide(L)'
;MSLGTFRELFAYNDWAWDAVAAPAAELPDAKLDQVFEMGSGTIRKTLHHIWAAEKVWLDRWRQGGKPPFAEFDPARSIGELTALRRETRAQREAFLAALCDADLPREITFTTIRDNTTYTLPLAPLMLHVCHHGVHHRAQVLNMLKRVGATLPPRGIDYLFMKMKALKADPSEADRPRLSLPMIRELFDNGDWAQQRVLAVACKLPAAALDREFDMGLKTIRATLLHVLYAETWWLENWIGRTKPEFKEFDASLAIADLPRRHAEHAAARNAYLSSLGDGDLNRMVHTQPAPGKEFAFPLGPSMLQLWHHGAHHRAQLVNMLRHVGATLPEVDVIKWLMEKRSSGEGARS
;
A
#
# COMPACT_ATOMS: atom_id res chain seq x y z
N MET A 1 16.41 -7.68 2.05
CA MET A 1 15.54 -7.17 0.96
C MET A 1 16.17 -7.53 -0.38
N SER A 2 15.40 -7.74 -1.46
CA SER A 2 15.95 -8.00 -2.80
C SER A 2 15.51 -6.95 -3.82
N LEU A 3 16.35 -6.66 -4.81
CA LEU A 3 16.06 -5.72 -5.88
C LEU A 3 14.91 -6.22 -6.77
N GLY A 4 14.78 -7.54 -6.90
CA GLY A 4 13.62 -8.18 -7.52
C GLY A 4 12.30 -7.73 -6.91
N THR A 5 12.24 -7.56 -5.58
CA THR A 5 11.01 -7.14 -4.90
C THR A 5 10.68 -5.69 -5.22
N PHE A 6 11.68 -4.81 -5.26
CA PHE A 6 11.45 -3.41 -5.62
C PHE A 6 11.00 -3.25 -7.07
N ARG A 7 11.57 -4.03 -7.99
CA ARG A 7 11.09 -4.07 -9.38
C ARG A 7 9.62 -4.47 -9.44
N GLU A 8 9.20 -5.41 -8.61
CA GLU A 8 7.81 -5.83 -8.51
C GLU A 8 6.88 -4.74 -7.94
N LEU A 9 7.27 -4.14 -6.81
CA LEU A 9 6.54 -3.05 -6.16
C LEU A 9 6.36 -1.85 -7.10
N PHE A 10 7.41 -1.50 -7.86
CA PHE A 10 7.32 -0.40 -8.81
C PHE A 10 6.52 -0.76 -10.06
N ALA A 11 6.60 -1.99 -10.56
CA ALA A 11 5.74 -2.45 -11.65
C ALA A 11 4.25 -2.34 -11.27
N TYR A 12 3.92 -2.71 -10.02
CA TYR A 12 2.59 -2.49 -9.46
C TYR A 12 2.22 -1.01 -9.39
N ASN A 13 3.11 -0.15 -8.90
CA ASN A 13 2.84 1.30 -8.85
C ASN A 13 2.57 1.89 -10.23
N ASP A 14 3.32 1.48 -11.24
CA ASP A 14 3.16 1.96 -12.62
C ASP A 14 1.81 1.50 -13.19
N TRP A 15 1.48 0.22 -13.05
CA TRP A 15 0.19 -0.32 -13.48
C TRP A 15 -0.99 0.35 -12.76
N ALA A 16 -0.89 0.53 -11.44
CA ALA A 16 -1.94 1.13 -10.64
C ALA A 16 -2.07 2.64 -10.90
N TRP A 17 -0.98 3.34 -11.24
CA TRP A 17 -1.03 4.71 -11.75
C TRP A 17 -1.88 4.77 -13.02
N ASP A 18 -1.55 3.94 -14.02
CA ASP A 18 -2.27 3.95 -15.31
C ASP A 18 -3.77 3.66 -15.10
N ALA A 19 -4.10 2.74 -14.19
CA ALA A 19 -5.47 2.39 -13.85
C ALA A 19 -6.29 3.54 -13.24
N VAL A 20 -5.67 4.51 -12.56
CA VAL A 20 -6.38 5.68 -12.01
C VAL A 20 -6.22 6.94 -12.87
N ALA A 21 -5.11 7.08 -13.59
CA ALA A 21 -4.85 8.22 -14.47
C ALA A 21 -5.70 8.15 -15.74
N ALA A 22 -5.92 6.95 -16.31
CA ALA A 22 -6.74 6.78 -17.50
C ALA A 22 -8.18 7.31 -17.32
N PRO A 23 -8.98 6.87 -16.32
CA PRO A 23 -10.32 7.44 -16.13
C PRO A 23 -10.29 8.91 -15.71
N ALA A 24 -9.23 9.39 -15.04
CA ALA A 24 -9.08 10.80 -14.72
C ALA A 24 -8.88 11.66 -15.99
N ALA A 25 -8.15 11.16 -16.99
CA ALA A 25 -7.89 11.89 -18.23
C ALA A 25 -9.16 12.16 -19.07
N GLU A 26 -10.21 11.36 -18.87
CA GLU A 26 -11.50 11.52 -19.54
C GLU A 26 -12.44 12.51 -18.84
N LEU A 27 -12.07 13.03 -17.67
CA LEU A 27 -12.90 13.95 -16.90
C LEU A 27 -12.71 15.40 -17.36
N PRO A 28 -13.79 16.22 -17.39
CA PRO A 28 -13.65 17.65 -17.56
C PRO A 28 -12.95 18.27 -16.35
N ASP A 29 -12.27 19.42 -16.55
CA ASP A 29 -11.51 20.11 -15.51
C ASP A 29 -12.34 20.37 -14.23
N ALA A 30 -13.62 20.74 -14.38
CA ALA A 30 -14.51 20.95 -13.24
C ALA A 30 -14.64 19.72 -12.32
N LYS A 31 -14.52 18.49 -12.84
CA LYS A 31 -14.53 17.26 -12.04
C LYS A 31 -13.14 16.92 -11.49
N LEU A 32 -12.09 17.18 -12.26
CA LEU A 32 -10.71 17.00 -11.82
C LEU A 32 -10.35 17.89 -10.63
N ASP A 33 -10.92 19.10 -10.62
CA ASP A 33 -10.65 20.16 -9.65
C ASP A 33 -11.77 20.33 -8.61
N GLN A 34 -12.77 19.42 -8.62
CA GLN A 34 -13.76 19.32 -7.55
C GLN A 34 -13.05 19.10 -6.20
N VAL A 35 -13.44 19.90 -5.20
CA VAL A 35 -12.85 19.85 -3.86
C VAL A 35 -13.43 18.69 -3.05
N PHE A 36 -12.54 17.95 -2.41
CA PHE A 36 -12.82 16.87 -1.47
C PHE A 36 -12.07 17.14 -0.17
N GLU A 37 -12.68 16.79 0.97
CA GLU A 37 -12.03 16.90 2.28
C GLU A 37 -11.03 15.76 2.54
N MET A 38 -10.15 15.48 1.58
CA MET A 38 -9.27 14.32 1.59
C MET A 38 -7.99 14.59 0.80
N GLY A 39 -6.87 14.04 1.29
CA GLY A 39 -5.59 14.12 0.59
C GLY A 39 -5.19 15.54 0.23
N SER A 40 -4.77 15.74 -1.03
CA SER A 40 -4.39 17.05 -1.59
C SER A 40 -5.59 17.89 -2.06
N GLY A 41 -6.81 17.45 -1.76
CA GLY A 41 -8.05 18.23 -1.97
C GLY A 41 -8.74 18.02 -3.31
N THR A 42 -8.03 17.64 -4.39
CA THR A 42 -8.64 17.35 -5.70
C THR A 42 -7.99 16.14 -6.37
N ILE A 43 -8.61 15.60 -7.41
CA ILE A 43 -8.03 14.49 -8.20
C ILE A 43 -6.71 14.95 -8.84
N ARG A 44 -6.70 16.10 -9.51
CA ARG A 44 -5.51 16.64 -10.19
C ARG A 44 -4.36 16.88 -9.23
N LYS A 45 -4.62 17.54 -8.09
CA LYS A 45 -3.60 17.80 -7.07
C LYS A 45 -3.04 16.51 -6.48
N THR A 46 -3.88 15.49 -6.29
CA THR A 46 -3.44 14.21 -5.72
C THR A 46 -2.58 13.42 -6.72
N LEU A 47 -2.94 13.40 -8.01
CA LEU A 47 -2.12 12.79 -9.06
C LEU A 47 -0.78 13.52 -9.25
N HIS A 48 -0.79 14.86 -9.26
CA HIS A 48 0.43 15.66 -9.23
C HIS A 48 1.32 15.30 -8.04
N HIS A 49 0.74 15.20 -6.84
CA HIS A 49 1.48 14.86 -5.61
C HIS A 49 2.14 13.48 -5.69
N ILE A 50 1.44 12.46 -6.22
CA ILE A 50 2.02 11.12 -6.40
C ILE A 50 3.25 11.18 -7.32
N TRP A 51 3.14 11.86 -8.48
CA TRP A 51 4.26 12.01 -9.41
C TRP A 51 5.41 12.82 -8.80
N ALA A 52 5.12 13.98 -8.22
CA ALA A 52 6.11 14.88 -7.64
C ALA A 52 6.86 14.22 -6.47
N ALA A 53 6.16 13.42 -5.66
CA ALA A 53 6.75 12.62 -4.60
C ALA A 53 7.73 11.57 -5.15
N GLU A 54 7.36 10.79 -6.18
CA GLU A 54 8.29 9.82 -6.78
C GLU A 54 9.52 10.51 -7.39
N LYS A 55 9.32 11.64 -8.09
CA LYS A 55 10.42 12.42 -8.66
C LYS A 55 11.40 12.90 -7.59
N VAL A 56 10.93 13.59 -6.55
CA VAL A 56 11.82 14.15 -5.51
C VAL A 56 12.57 13.05 -4.76
N TRP A 57 11.95 11.89 -4.57
CA TRP A 57 12.62 10.75 -3.95
C TRP A 57 13.66 10.12 -4.86
N LEU A 58 13.39 9.98 -6.16
CA LEU A 58 14.39 9.53 -7.13
C LEU A 58 15.61 10.45 -7.16
N ASP A 59 15.39 11.77 -7.12
CA ASP A 59 16.47 12.75 -7.04
C ASP A 59 17.29 12.56 -5.75
N ARG A 60 16.64 12.34 -4.59
CA ARG A 60 17.32 12.03 -3.33
C ARG A 60 18.11 10.72 -3.39
N TRP A 61 17.59 9.66 -4.00
CA TRP A 61 18.31 8.38 -4.08
C TRP A 61 19.59 8.46 -4.90
N ARG A 62 19.61 9.37 -5.90
CA ARG A 62 20.74 9.62 -6.78
C ARG A 62 21.77 10.56 -6.17
N GLN A 63 21.31 11.64 -5.52
CA GLN A 63 22.17 12.79 -5.19
C GLN A 63 22.16 13.17 -3.69
N GLY A 64 21.24 12.60 -2.89
CA GLY A 64 20.98 13.05 -1.53
C GLY A 64 20.39 14.47 -1.47
N GLY A 65 20.51 15.11 -0.31
CA GLY A 65 20.23 16.53 -0.13
C GLY A 65 18.74 16.90 -0.10
N LYS A 66 18.43 18.11 -0.58
CA LYS A 66 17.08 18.72 -0.54
C LYS A 66 16.64 19.16 -1.94
N PRO A 67 16.47 18.23 -2.90
CA PRO A 67 15.95 18.59 -4.21
C PRO A 67 14.56 19.26 -4.08
N PRO A 68 14.23 20.21 -4.97
CA PRO A 68 12.96 20.94 -4.90
C PRO A 68 11.79 20.00 -5.16
N PHE A 69 10.67 20.23 -4.47
CA PHE A 69 9.40 19.59 -4.80
C PHE A 69 8.78 20.28 -6.01
N ALA A 70 8.27 19.51 -6.97
CA ALA A 70 7.68 20.09 -8.16
C ALA A 70 6.41 20.90 -7.81
N GLU A 71 6.36 22.14 -8.26
CA GLU A 71 5.21 23.03 -8.02
C GLU A 71 3.97 22.54 -8.75
N PHE A 72 2.83 22.66 -8.07
CA PHE A 72 1.54 22.33 -8.64
C PHE A 72 1.12 23.41 -9.64
N ASP A 73 0.83 22.98 -10.86
CA ASP A 73 0.30 23.82 -11.92
C ASP A 73 -1.16 23.39 -12.18
N PRO A 74 -2.16 24.26 -11.90
CA PRO A 74 -3.57 23.94 -12.10
C PRO A 74 -3.93 23.76 -13.58
N ALA A 75 -3.17 24.34 -14.51
CA ALA A 75 -3.43 24.21 -15.94
C ALA A 75 -2.93 22.88 -16.53
N ARG A 76 -2.09 22.14 -15.79
CA ARG A 76 -1.49 20.90 -16.27
C ARG A 76 -2.54 19.81 -16.43
N SER A 77 -2.70 19.31 -17.64
CA SER A 77 -3.60 18.20 -17.97
C SER A 77 -3.12 16.87 -17.37
N ILE A 78 -4.03 15.89 -17.24
CA ILE A 78 -3.65 14.53 -16.85
C ILE A 78 -2.75 13.88 -17.89
N GLY A 79 -2.90 14.23 -19.18
CA GLY A 79 -2.02 13.78 -20.26
C GLY A 79 -0.56 14.23 -20.07
N GLU A 80 -0.35 15.51 -19.75
CA GLU A 80 0.98 16.06 -19.44
C GLU A 80 1.56 15.46 -18.16
N LEU A 81 0.78 15.32 -17.10
CA LEU A 81 1.20 14.61 -15.88
C LEU A 81 1.61 13.16 -16.19
N THR A 82 0.89 12.48 -17.07
CA THR A 82 1.22 11.12 -17.50
C THR A 82 2.53 11.08 -18.29
N ALA A 83 2.81 12.09 -19.13
CA ALA A 83 4.08 12.20 -19.84
C ALA A 83 5.26 12.40 -18.86
N LEU A 84 5.12 13.32 -17.89
CA LEU A 84 6.11 13.54 -16.84
C LEU A 84 6.34 12.27 -15.99
N ARG A 85 5.26 11.52 -15.71
CA ARG A 85 5.35 10.25 -14.98
C ARG A 85 6.06 9.16 -15.79
N ARG A 86 5.91 9.14 -17.12
CA ARG A 86 6.65 8.22 -18.01
C ARG A 86 8.14 8.56 -18.04
N GLU A 87 8.51 9.83 -18.08
CA GLU A 87 9.91 10.24 -17.99
C GLU A 87 10.52 9.83 -16.64
N THR A 88 9.83 10.12 -15.54
CA THR A 88 10.27 9.75 -14.18
C THR A 88 10.40 8.23 -14.04
N ARG A 89 9.48 7.47 -14.65
CA ARG A 89 9.54 6.01 -14.72
C ARG A 89 10.81 5.53 -15.43
N ALA A 90 11.10 6.04 -16.62
CA ALA A 90 12.29 5.64 -17.39
C ALA A 90 13.58 5.95 -16.60
N GLN A 91 13.63 7.10 -15.95
CA GLN A 91 14.72 7.48 -15.07
C GLN A 91 14.85 6.51 -13.87
N ARG A 92 13.74 6.14 -13.23
CA ARG A 92 13.73 5.17 -12.12
C ARG A 92 14.16 3.79 -12.59
N GLU A 93 13.69 3.33 -13.74
CA GLU A 93 14.08 2.04 -14.32
C GLU A 93 15.58 1.99 -14.62
N ALA A 94 16.15 3.06 -15.21
CA ALA A 94 17.60 3.18 -15.40
C ALA A 94 18.37 3.15 -14.06
N PHE A 95 17.84 3.83 -13.03
CA PHE A 95 18.43 3.77 -11.69
C PHE A 95 18.40 2.34 -11.12
N LEU A 96 17.25 1.65 -11.15
CA LEU A 96 17.12 0.27 -10.67
C LEU A 96 17.92 -0.76 -11.49
N ALA A 97 18.22 -0.46 -12.75
CA ALA A 97 19.06 -1.31 -13.60
C ALA A 97 20.55 -1.22 -13.22
N ALA A 98 20.98 -0.09 -12.64
CA ALA A 98 22.36 0.13 -12.19
C ALA A 98 22.64 -0.39 -10.77
N LEU A 99 21.62 -0.85 -10.05
CA LEU A 99 21.77 -1.39 -8.69
C LEU A 99 21.95 -2.92 -8.69
N CYS A 100 22.59 -3.41 -7.64
CA CYS A 100 22.55 -4.79 -7.19
C CYS A 100 21.99 -4.88 -5.75
N ASP A 101 21.77 -6.09 -5.25
CA ASP A 101 21.22 -6.30 -3.90
C ASP A 101 22.11 -5.71 -2.80
N ALA A 102 23.43 -5.64 -3.02
CA ALA A 102 24.38 -5.04 -2.08
C ALA A 102 24.26 -3.51 -1.96
N ASP A 103 23.59 -2.84 -2.90
CA ASP A 103 23.35 -1.39 -2.85
C ASP A 103 22.13 -1.03 -1.99
N LEU A 104 21.26 -1.99 -1.68
CA LEU A 104 20.02 -1.77 -0.94
C LEU A 104 20.25 -1.20 0.48
N PRO A 105 21.29 -1.58 1.23
CA PRO A 105 21.62 -0.99 2.52
C PRO A 105 22.32 0.38 2.43
N ARG A 106 22.71 0.84 1.24
CA ARG A 106 23.41 2.13 1.05
C ARG A 106 22.62 3.26 1.69
N GLU A 107 23.27 4.06 2.51
CA GLU A 107 22.61 5.18 3.18
C GLU A 107 22.44 6.40 2.27
N ILE A 108 21.27 7.02 2.36
CA ILE A 108 20.91 8.26 1.68
C ILE A 108 20.71 9.33 2.74
N THR A 109 21.49 10.40 2.65
CA THR A 109 21.30 11.59 3.50
C THR A 109 20.45 12.61 2.75
N PHE A 110 19.33 13.01 3.33
CA PHE A 110 18.38 13.94 2.73
C PHE A 110 17.71 14.83 3.77
N THR A 111 17.24 16.01 3.34
CA THR A 111 16.50 16.94 4.19
C THR A 111 15.03 16.95 3.77
N THR A 112 14.11 16.86 4.75
CA THR A 112 12.69 16.95 4.43
C THR A 112 12.25 18.39 4.22
N ILE A 113 11.20 18.55 3.43
CA ILE A 113 10.61 19.85 3.13
C ILE A 113 9.61 20.24 4.23
N ARG A 114 9.07 19.25 4.96
CA ARG A 114 8.02 19.45 5.97
C ARG A 114 8.53 20.21 7.19
N ASP A 115 9.68 19.80 7.70
CA ASP A 115 10.23 20.25 8.99
C ASP A 115 11.70 20.70 8.90
N ASN A 116 12.28 20.67 7.70
CA ASN A 116 13.69 20.96 7.47
C ASN A 116 14.67 20.06 8.27
N THR A 117 14.21 18.89 8.72
CA THR A 117 15.05 17.90 9.41
C THR A 117 15.86 17.10 8.40
N THR A 118 17.13 16.84 8.73
CA THR A 118 18.02 15.98 7.94
C THR A 118 18.03 14.57 8.51
N TYR A 119 17.85 13.59 7.64
CA TYR A 119 17.86 12.17 7.96
C TYR A 119 18.89 11.43 7.11
N THR A 120 19.44 10.37 7.67
CA THR A 120 20.26 9.39 6.96
C THR A 120 19.58 8.03 7.12
N LEU A 121 19.06 7.47 6.02
CA LEU A 121 18.31 6.20 6.01
C LEU A 121 18.75 5.30 4.84
N PRO A 122 18.63 3.97 4.94
CA PRO A 122 19.02 3.07 3.87
C PRO A 122 18.10 3.22 2.65
N LEU A 123 18.64 3.01 1.45
CA LEU A 123 17.93 3.18 0.18
C LEU A 123 16.65 2.33 0.09
N ALA A 124 16.73 1.06 0.47
CA ALA A 124 15.63 0.13 0.28
C ALA A 124 14.34 0.50 1.05
N PRO A 125 14.39 0.84 2.35
CA PRO A 125 13.23 1.38 3.05
C PRO A 125 12.68 2.70 2.47
N LEU A 126 13.51 3.55 1.85
CA LEU A 126 13.03 4.76 1.17
C LEU A 126 12.27 4.45 -0.12
N MET A 127 12.72 3.45 -0.89
CA MET A 127 11.97 2.93 -2.04
C MET A 127 10.63 2.32 -1.60
N LEU A 128 10.63 1.62 -0.46
CA LEU A 128 9.40 1.07 0.13
C LEU A 128 8.41 2.18 0.52
N HIS A 129 8.90 3.26 1.15
CA HIS A 129 8.08 4.43 1.46
C HIS A 129 7.38 4.98 0.21
N VAL A 130 8.10 5.18 -0.91
CA VAL A 130 7.49 5.68 -2.15
C VAL A 130 6.41 4.75 -2.67
N CYS A 131 6.64 3.44 -2.62
CA CYS A 131 5.63 2.47 -3.08
C CYS A 131 4.38 2.50 -2.21
N HIS A 132 4.54 2.51 -0.89
CA HIS A 132 3.44 2.55 0.06
C HIS A 132 2.68 3.88 0.01
N HIS A 133 3.38 4.99 -0.10
CA HIS A 133 2.81 6.33 -0.26
C HIS A 133 1.96 6.43 -1.54
N GLY A 134 2.41 5.80 -2.62
CA GLY A 134 1.62 5.66 -3.84
C GLY A 134 0.29 4.95 -3.62
N VAL A 135 0.27 3.84 -2.86
CA VAL A 135 -0.98 3.12 -2.53
C VAL A 135 -1.93 4.00 -1.74
N HIS A 136 -1.42 4.70 -0.73
CA HIS A 136 -2.21 5.61 0.10
C HIS A 136 -2.95 6.67 -0.73
N HIS A 137 -2.25 7.37 -1.61
CA HIS A 137 -2.86 8.42 -2.41
C HIS A 137 -3.71 7.88 -3.57
N ARG A 138 -3.38 6.74 -4.17
CA ARG A 138 -4.26 6.12 -5.18
C ARG A 138 -5.58 5.64 -4.58
N ALA A 139 -5.62 5.22 -3.32
CA ALA A 139 -6.87 4.94 -2.62
C ALA A 139 -7.78 6.18 -2.54
N GLN A 140 -7.19 7.36 -2.29
CA GLN A 140 -7.90 8.63 -2.28
C GLN A 140 -8.42 9.00 -3.67
N VAL A 141 -7.57 8.88 -4.71
CA VAL A 141 -7.95 9.16 -6.10
C VAL A 141 -9.11 8.26 -6.52
N LEU A 142 -9.05 6.95 -6.26
CA LEU A 142 -10.17 6.03 -6.56
C LEU A 142 -11.47 6.45 -5.89
N ASN A 143 -11.40 6.91 -4.62
CA ASN A 143 -12.58 7.40 -3.92
C ASN A 143 -13.15 8.65 -4.58
N MET A 144 -12.29 9.61 -4.94
CA MET A 144 -12.70 10.84 -5.62
C MET A 144 -13.30 10.55 -7.00
N LEU A 145 -12.66 9.68 -7.79
CA LEU A 145 -13.16 9.21 -9.10
C LEU A 145 -14.56 8.58 -8.97
N LYS A 146 -14.78 7.73 -7.97
CA LYS A 146 -16.10 7.17 -7.68
C LYS A 146 -17.15 8.25 -7.42
N ARG A 147 -16.81 9.25 -6.60
CA ARG A 147 -17.73 10.33 -6.20
C ARG A 147 -18.08 11.29 -7.33
N VAL A 148 -17.24 11.41 -8.34
CA VAL A 148 -17.55 12.19 -9.56
C VAL A 148 -18.28 11.39 -10.63
N GLY A 149 -18.53 10.09 -10.40
CA GLY A 149 -19.21 9.21 -11.34
C GLY A 149 -18.31 8.68 -12.46
N ALA A 150 -16.99 8.68 -12.28
CA ALA A 150 -16.07 8.13 -13.28
C ALA A 150 -16.19 6.60 -13.35
N THR A 151 -16.02 6.05 -14.57
CA THR A 151 -15.93 4.60 -14.77
C THR A 151 -14.59 4.09 -14.22
N LEU A 152 -14.66 3.31 -13.13
CA LEU A 152 -13.47 2.76 -12.49
C LEU A 152 -13.00 1.45 -13.16
N PRO A 153 -11.72 1.08 -13.00
CA PRO A 153 -11.23 -0.22 -13.46
C PRO A 153 -12.08 -1.38 -12.93
N PRO A 154 -12.51 -2.32 -13.79
CA PRO A 154 -13.26 -3.48 -13.35
C PRO A 154 -12.36 -4.32 -12.44
N ARG A 155 -12.78 -4.49 -11.18
CA ARG A 155 -12.03 -5.15 -10.07
C ARG A 155 -10.99 -4.29 -9.36
N GLY A 156 -11.02 -2.96 -9.52
CA GLY A 156 -10.17 -2.05 -8.75
C GLY A 156 -8.69 -2.13 -9.14
N ILE A 157 -7.81 -1.87 -8.17
CA ILE A 157 -6.35 -1.78 -8.37
C ILE A 157 -5.58 -2.78 -7.51
N ASP A 158 -6.14 -3.95 -7.23
CA ASP A 158 -5.45 -4.98 -6.45
C ASP A 158 -4.28 -5.56 -7.24
N TYR A 159 -3.14 -5.66 -6.57
CA TYR A 159 -1.89 -6.23 -7.09
C TYR A 159 -2.09 -7.66 -7.61
N LEU A 160 -2.91 -8.48 -6.95
CA LEU A 160 -3.20 -9.83 -7.44
C LEU A 160 -3.86 -9.84 -8.82
N PHE A 161 -4.73 -8.87 -9.16
CA PHE A 161 -5.34 -8.85 -10.49
C PHE A 161 -4.35 -8.47 -11.59
N MET A 162 -3.40 -7.57 -11.29
CA MET A 162 -2.25 -7.32 -12.17
C MET A 162 -1.47 -8.63 -12.39
N LYS A 163 -1.18 -9.37 -11.32
CA LYS A 163 -0.46 -10.63 -11.39
C LYS A 163 -1.18 -11.73 -12.14
N MET A 164 -2.47 -11.90 -11.92
CA MET A 164 -3.27 -12.87 -12.67
C MET A 164 -3.27 -12.55 -14.17
N LYS A 165 -3.36 -11.27 -14.53
CA LYS A 165 -3.30 -10.85 -15.94
C LYS A 165 -1.93 -11.19 -16.55
N ALA A 166 -0.84 -10.96 -15.82
CA ALA A 166 0.50 -11.32 -16.26
C ALA A 166 0.68 -12.85 -16.41
N LEU A 167 0.28 -13.63 -15.40
CA LEU A 167 0.35 -15.10 -15.41
C LEU A 167 -0.48 -15.73 -16.54
N LYS A 168 -1.64 -15.15 -16.85
CA LYS A 168 -2.47 -15.59 -17.97
C LYS A 168 -1.80 -15.34 -19.33
N ALA A 169 -1.01 -14.26 -19.43
CA ALA A 169 -0.29 -13.90 -20.66
C ALA A 169 1.02 -14.70 -20.82
N ASP A 170 1.73 -14.95 -19.72
CA ASP A 170 2.98 -15.71 -19.67
C ASP A 170 3.00 -16.58 -18.39
N PRO A 171 2.69 -17.90 -18.49
CA PRO A 171 2.72 -18.79 -17.34
C PRO A 171 4.09 -18.90 -16.65
N SER A 172 5.21 -18.60 -17.35
CA SER A 172 6.56 -18.62 -16.76
C SER A 172 6.78 -17.53 -15.71
N GLU A 173 5.88 -16.54 -15.62
CA GLU A 173 5.89 -15.56 -14.54
C GLU A 173 5.75 -16.19 -13.13
N ALA A 174 5.25 -17.43 -13.04
CA ALA A 174 5.17 -18.17 -11.78
C ALA A 174 6.54 -18.61 -11.24
N ASP A 175 7.53 -18.82 -12.10
CA ASP A 175 8.83 -19.42 -11.74
C ASP A 175 9.93 -18.37 -11.46
N ARG A 176 9.62 -17.08 -11.63
CA ARG A 176 10.61 -16.00 -11.47
C ARG A 176 10.72 -15.61 -9.99
N PRO A 177 11.88 -15.82 -9.31
CA PRO A 177 12.05 -15.31 -7.97
C PRO A 177 12.06 -13.78 -8.01
N ARG A 178 10.95 -13.17 -7.60
CA ARG A 178 10.83 -11.70 -7.45
C ARG A 178 10.70 -11.27 -5.99
N LEU A 179 10.39 -12.18 -5.07
CA LEU A 179 10.15 -11.88 -3.66
C LEU A 179 11.07 -12.73 -2.78
N SER A 180 11.34 -12.26 -1.57
CA SER A 180 12.07 -13.04 -0.57
C SER A 180 11.38 -12.97 0.78
N LEU A 181 11.49 -14.03 1.58
CA LEU A 181 10.88 -14.11 2.91
C LEU A 181 11.37 -13.00 3.85
N PRO A 182 12.66 -12.62 3.88
CA PRO A 182 13.10 -11.47 4.69
C PRO A 182 12.35 -10.19 4.33
N MET A 183 12.05 -9.96 3.05
CA MET A 183 11.25 -8.80 2.64
C MET A 183 9.79 -8.94 3.07
N ILE A 184 9.16 -10.09 2.86
CA ILE A 184 7.77 -10.32 3.27
C ILE A 184 7.59 -10.10 4.78
N ARG A 185 8.53 -10.59 5.60
CA ARG A 185 8.52 -10.36 7.06
C ARG A 185 8.60 -8.87 7.38
N GLU A 186 9.54 -8.15 6.79
CA GLU A 186 9.71 -6.70 7.00
C GLU A 186 8.46 -5.89 6.59
N LEU A 187 7.80 -6.26 5.49
CA LEU A 187 6.53 -5.66 5.06
C LEU A 187 5.42 -5.89 6.08
N PHE A 188 5.29 -7.11 6.59
CA PHE A 188 4.30 -7.43 7.60
C PHE A 188 4.59 -6.77 8.95
N ASP A 189 5.84 -6.67 9.38
CA ASP A 189 6.23 -5.94 10.60
C ASP A 189 5.79 -4.47 10.51
N ASN A 190 6.02 -3.83 9.36
CA ASN A 190 5.50 -2.48 9.10
C ASN A 190 3.96 -2.42 9.11
N GLY A 191 3.33 -3.40 8.47
CA GLY A 191 1.87 -3.50 8.39
C GLY A 191 1.22 -3.60 9.78
N ASP A 192 1.75 -4.46 10.64
CA ASP A 192 1.28 -4.66 12.01
C ASP A 192 1.50 -3.42 12.86
N TRP A 193 2.69 -2.81 12.79
CA TRP A 193 2.99 -1.56 13.48
C TRP A 193 1.99 -0.45 13.12
N ALA A 194 1.65 -0.32 11.83
CA ALA A 194 0.70 0.67 11.35
C ALA A 194 -0.73 0.33 11.80
N GLN A 195 -1.11 -0.95 11.73
CA GLN A 195 -2.43 -1.42 12.13
C GLN A 195 -2.69 -1.20 13.63
N GLN A 196 -1.71 -1.49 14.48
CA GLN A 196 -1.79 -1.25 15.92
C GLN A 196 -2.05 0.22 16.27
N ARG A 197 -1.44 1.16 15.53
CA ARG A 197 -1.68 2.60 15.74
C ARG A 197 -3.09 3.02 15.37
N VAL A 198 -3.60 2.52 14.25
CA VAL A 198 -4.99 2.78 13.83
C VAL A 198 -5.96 2.21 14.87
N LEU A 199 -5.72 0.98 15.35
CA LEU A 199 -6.52 0.36 16.40
C LEU A 199 -6.45 1.14 17.72
N ALA A 200 -5.28 1.61 18.13
CA ALA A 200 -5.11 2.39 19.36
C ALA A 200 -5.92 3.70 19.38
N VAL A 201 -6.15 4.31 18.21
CA VAL A 201 -7.05 5.45 18.06
C VAL A 201 -8.52 4.98 18.04
N ALA A 202 -8.83 3.98 17.22
CA ALA A 202 -10.20 3.51 17.03
C ALA A 202 -10.85 2.96 18.31
N CYS A 203 -10.10 2.26 19.16
CA CYS A 203 -10.61 1.72 20.43
C CYS A 203 -11.05 2.81 21.43
N LYS A 204 -10.67 4.07 21.21
CA LYS A 204 -11.06 5.21 22.08
C LYS A 204 -12.29 5.95 21.56
N LEU A 205 -12.80 5.58 20.38
CA LEU A 205 -13.93 6.27 19.76
C LEU A 205 -15.27 5.79 20.35
N PRO A 206 -16.25 6.70 20.50
CA PRO A 206 -17.62 6.29 20.83
C PRO A 206 -18.23 5.49 19.66
N ALA A 207 -19.19 4.62 19.96
CA ALA A 207 -19.89 3.80 18.96
C ALA A 207 -20.47 4.65 17.80
N ALA A 208 -21.07 5.80 18.11
CA ALA A 208 -21.60 6.72 17.10
C ALA A 208 -20.53 7.21 16.10
N ALA A 209 -19.27 7.37 16.51
CA ALA A 209 -18.18 7.73 15.59
C ALA A 209 -17.72 6.53 14.75
N LEU A 210 -17.67 5.34 15.37
CA LEU A 210 -17.29 4.09 14.69
C LEU A 210 -18.30 3.70 13.59
N ASP A 211 -19.58 3.98 13.84
CA ASP A 211 -20.72 3.59 13.01
C ASP A 211 -21.24 4.71 12.10
N ARG A 212 -20.62 5.89 12.13
CA ARG A 212 -20.91 6.97 11.17
C ARG A 212 -20.67 6.48 9.75
N GLU A 213 -21.64 6.73 8.86
CA GLU A 213 -21.50 6.45 7.43
C GLU A 213 -20.63 7.48 6.71
N PHE A 214 -19.85 6.99 5.75
CA PHE A 214 -18.98 7.74 4.87
C PHE A 214 -19.17 7.27 3.42
N ASP A 215 -19.05 8.20 2.47
CA ASP A 215 -18.96 7.89 1.04
C ASP A 215 -17.54 7.39 0.66
N MET A 216 -17.10 6.34 1.36
CA MET A 216 -15.78 5.73 1.21
C MET A 216 -15.74 4.29 1.72
N GLY A 217 -14.95 3.45 1.04
CA GLY A 217 -14.57 2.12 1.54
C GLY A 217 -15.78 1.25 1.88
N LEU A 218 -15.77 0.67 3.08
CA LEU A 218 -16.83 -0.18 3.62
C LEU A 218 -17.88 0.64 4.41
N LYS A 219 -18.02 1.93 4.08
CA LYS A 219 -18.94 2.92 4.66
C LYS A 219 -18.67 3.32 6.11
N THR A 220 -18.17 2.47 6.99
CA THR A 220 -17.92 2.83 8.39
C THR A 220 -16.51 2.46 8.84
N ILE A 221 -16.05 3.11 9.92
CA ILE A 221 -14.77 2.77 10.56
C ILE A 221 -14.83 1.33 11.08
N ARG A 222 -15.93 0.96 11.75
CA ARG A 222 -16.14 -0.41 12.28
C ARG A 222 -16.04 -1.46 11.18
N ALA A 223 -16.83 -1.31 10.12
CA ALA A 223 -16.85 -2.25 9.00
C ALA A 223 -15.47 -2.39 8.33
N THR A 224 -14.76 -1.27 8.15
CA THR A 224 -13.44 -1.27 7.53
C THR A 224 -12.39 -1.97 8.41
N LEU A 225 -12.41 -1.77 9.73
CA LEU A 225 -11.51 -2.45 10.67
C LEU A 225 -11.75 -3.96 10.71
N LEU A 226 -13.02 -4.36 10.79
CA LEU A 226 -13.40 -5.77 10.79
C LEU A 226 -13.04 -6.46 9.47
N HIS A 227 -13.27 -5.79 8.34
CA HIS A 227 -12.88 -6.28 7.02
C HIS A 227 -11.37 -6.56 6.91
N VAL A 228 -10.52 -5.67 7.43
CA VAL A 228 -9.07 -5.90 7.44
C VAL A 228 -8.71 -7.14 8.25
N LEU A 229 -9.27 -7.29 9.46
CA LEU A 229 -9.03 -8.47 10.30
C LEU A 229 -9.49 -9.77 9.61
N TYR A 230 -10.69 -9.77 9.01
CA TYR A 230 -11.23 -10.96 8.36
C TYR A 230 -10.46 -11.33 7.09
N ALA A 231 -9.97 -10.33 6.34
CA ALA A 231 -9.06 -10.56 5.23
C ALA A 231 -7.74 -11.20 5.70
N GLU A 232 -7.16 -10.73 6.80
CA GLU A 232 -5.96 -11.31 7.40
C GLU A 232 -6.17 -12.78 7.79
N THR A 233 -7.28 -13.08 8.48
CA THR A 233 -7.67 -14.44 8.85
C THR A 233 -7.81 -15.34 7.64
N TRP A 234 -8.63 -14.91 6.66
CA TRP A 234 -8.99 -15.72 5.52
C TRP A 234 -7.78 -16.05 4.65
N TRP A 235 -6.89 -15.08 4.42
CA TRP A 235 -5.65 -15.33 3.68
C TRP A 235 -4.75 -16.32 4.41
N LEU A 236 -4.55 -16.16 5.72
CA LEU A 236 -3.72 -17.07 6.50
C LEU A 236 -4.26 -18.51 6.48
N GLU A 237 -5.57 -18.70 6.62
CA GLU A 237 -6.20 -20.02 6.54
C GLU A 237 -5.98 -20.67 5.16
N ASN A 238 -6.10 -19.89 4.08
CA ASN A 238 -5.85 -20.37 2.73
C ASN A 238 -4.36 -20.69 2.48
N TRP A 239 -3.43 -19.91 3.06
CA TRP A 239 -2.00 -20.19 2.95
C TRP A 239 -1.60 -21.50 3.64
N ILE A 240 -2.17 -21.76 4.82
CA ILE A 240 -1.95 -23.01 5.56
C ILE A 240 -2.63 -24.21 4.86
N GLY A 241 -3.68 -23.97 4.07
CA GLY A 241 -4.14 -24.89 3.03
C GLY A 241 -5.01 -26.06 3.50
N ARG A 242 -5.79 -25.89 4.58
CA ARG A 242 -6.53 -27.02 5.18
C ARG A 242 -8.00 -27.14 4.77
N THR A 243 -8.66 -26.07 4.31
CA THR A 243 -10.14 -26.08 4.20
C THR A 243 -10.77 -25.23 3.08
N LYS A 244 -10.00 -24.51 2.22
CA LYS A 244 -10.52 -23.52 1.24
C LYS A 244 -11.74 -22.75 1.78
N PRO A 245 -11.63 -22.09 2.95
CA PRO A 245 -12.79 -21.51 3.60
C PRO A 245 -13.44 -20.46 2.69
N GLU A 246 -14.77 -20.38 2.72
CA GLU A 246 -15.47 -19.24 2.13
C GLU A 246 -15.08 -17.95 2.84
N PHE A 247 -15.10 -16.83 2.12
CA PHE A 247 -14.90 -15.53 2.75
C PHE A 247 -16.19 -15.15 3.47
N LYS A 248 -16.17 -15.23 4.81
CA LYS A 248 -17.33 -14.90 5.64
C LYS A 248 -17.48 -13.39 5.79
N GLU A 249 -18.72 -12.92 5.82
CA GLU A 249 -19.01 -11.56 6.26
C GLU A 249 -18.49 -11.36 7.69
N PHE A 250 -18.03 -10.13 7.98
CA PHE A 250 -17.51 -9.82 9.30
C PHE A 250 -18.63 -9.83 10.34
N ASP A 251 -18.35 -10.42 11.51
CA ASP A 251 -19.27 -10.41 12.64
C ASP A 251 -19.30 -8.99 13.24
N ALA A 252 -20.37 -8.25 12.94
CA ALA A 252 -20.56 -6.89 13.44
C ALA A 252 -20.71 -6.83 14.98
N SER A 253 -20.96 -7.97 15.64
CA SER A 253 -21.02 -8.05 17.10
C SER A 253 -19.65 -8.09 17.78
N LEU A 254 -18.56 -8.31 17.01
CA LEU A 254 -17.21 -8.29 17.56
C LEU A 254 -16.86 -6.91 18.12
N ALA A 255 -16.52 -6.86 19.41
CA ALA A 255 -16.19 -5.61 20.06
C ALA A 255 -14.89 -5.01 19.49
N ILE A 256 -14.89 -3.70 19.23
CA ILE A 256 -13.71 -3.00 18.69
C ILE A 256 -12.53 -3.07 19.66
N ALA A 257 -12.80 -3.18 20.96
CA ALA A 257 -11.78 -3.36 22.00
C ALA A 257 -11.05 -4.72 21.90
N ASP A 258 -11.63 -5.73 21.26
CA ASP A 258 -10.98 -7.04 21.07
C ASP A 258 -10.04 -7.08 19.86
N LEU A 259 -10.18 -6.14 18.92
CA LEU A 259 -9.40 -6.16 17.67
C LEU A 259 -7.88 -6.10 17.88
N PRO A 260 -7.31 -5.32 18.81
CA PRO A 260 -5.87 -5.36 19.09
C PRO A 260 -5.37 -6.75 19.45
N ARG A 261 -6.08 -7.47 20.34
CA ARG A 261 -5.73 -8.83 20.75
C ARG A 261 -5.85 -9.80 19.58
N ARG A 262 -6.98 -9.75 18.84
CA ARG A 262 -7.20 -10.59 17.66
C ARG A 262 -6.12 -10.39 16.60
N HIS A 263 -5.80 -9.14 16.26
CA HIS A 263 -4.76 -8.83 15.30
C HIS A 263 -3.39 -9.35 15.76
N ALA A 264 -3.03 -9.22 17.05
CA ALA A 264 -1.79 -9.79 17.58
C ALA A 264 -1.74 -11.33 17.48
N GLU A 265 -2.86 -12.02 17.73
CA GLU A 265 -2.98 -13.47 17.55
C GLU A 265 -2.77 -13.88 16.09
N HIS A 266 -3.39 -13.15 15.14
CA HIS A 266 -3.19 -13.39 13.71
C HIS A 266 -1.76 -13.11 13.26
N ALA A 267 -1.16 -12.01 13.72
CA ALA A 267 0.23 -11.69 13.43
C ALA A 267 1.18 -12.78 13.95
N ALA A 268 0.96 -13.28 15.18
CA ALA A 268 1.75 -14.37 15.75
C ALA A 268 1.61 -15.67 14.95
N ALA A 269 0.38 -16.06 14.59
CA ALA A 269 0.11 -17.25 13.77
C ALA A 269 0.72 -17.12 12.36
N ARG A 270 0.60 -15.95 11.73
CA ARG A 270 1.24 -15.64 10.44
C ARG A 270 2.76 -15.72 10.55
N ASN A 271 3.37 -15.17 11.59
CA ASN A 271 4.82 -15.18 11.78
C ASN A 271 5.36 -16.59 12.06
N ALA A 272 4.60 -17.43 12.79
CA ALA A 272 4.91 -18.84 12.95
C ALA A 272 4.87 -19.58 11.59
N TYR A 273 3.86 -19.32 10.77
CA TYR A 273 3.77 -19.87 9.42
C TYR A 273 4.92 -19.39 8.52
N LEU A 274 5.24 -18.08 8.50
CA LEU A 274 6.38 -17.54 7.74
C LEU A 274 7.72 -18.13 8.18
N SER A 275 7.85 -18.55 9.44
CA SER A 275 9.06 -19.21 9.95
C SER A 275 9.22 -20.65 9.45
N SER A 276 8.15 -21.31 9.00
CA SER A 276 8.21 -22.66 8.42
C SER A 276 8.49 -22.70 6.92
N LEU A 277 8.61 -21.54 6.26
CA LEU A 277 8.78 -21.44 4.81
C LEU A 277 10.24 -21.21 4.42
N GLY A 278 10.60 -21.65 3.22
CA GLY A 278 11.76 -21.19 2.45
C GLY A 278 11.35 -20.28 1.28
N ASP A 279 12.30 -19.58 0.68
CA ASP A 279 12.01 -18.66 -0.44
C ASP A 279 11.36 -19.37 -1.64
N GLY A 280 11.68 -20.65 -1.86
CA GLY A 280 11.05 -21.47 -2.90
C GLY A 280 9.54 -21.67 -2.71
N ASP A 281 9.04 -21.61 -1.47
CA ASP A 281 7.61 -21.75 -1.18
C ASP A 281 6.79 -20.55 -1.66
N LEU A 282 7.42 -19.39 -1.90
CA LEU A 282 6.73 -18.17 -2.34
C LEU A 282 6.10 -18.33 -3.74
N ASN A 283 6.57 -19.29 -4.53
CA ASN A 283 6.00 -19.59 -5.85
C ASN A 283 4.89 -20.65 -5.78
N ARG A 284 4.70 -21.31 -4.63
CA ARG A 284 3.64 -22.32 -4.45
C ARG A 284 2.27 -21.70 -4.72
N MET A 285 1.47 -22.37 -5.54
CA MET A 285 0.10 -21.94 -5.82
C MET A 285 -0.82 -22.20 -4.62
N VAL A 286 -1.48 -21.14 -4.17
CA VAL A 286 -2.55 -21.15 -3.18
C VAL A 286 -3.87 -21.14 -3.92
N HIS A 287 -4.69 -22.16 -3.68
CA HIS A 287 -6.03 -22.26 -4.25
C HIS A 287 -7.05 -21.79 -3.21
N THR A 288 -7.92 -20.87 -3.62
CA THR A 288 -8.91 -20.24 -2.76
C THR A 288 -10.31 -20.34 -3.37
N GLN A 289 -11.33 -20.34 -2.51
CA GLN A 289 -12.73 -20.32 -2.92
C GLN A 289 -13.51 -19.32 -2.07
N PRO A 290 -13.44 -18.00 -2.35
CA PRO A 290 -14.12 -16.99 -1.56
C PRO A 290 -15.65 -17.13 -1.54
N ALA A 291 -16.25 -17.80 -2.52
CA ALA A 291 -17.68 -18.12 -2.55
C ALA A 291 -17.93 -19.40 -3.36
N PRO A 292 -19.08 -20.08 -3.20
CA PRO A 292 -19.43 -21.26 -3.97
C PRO A 292 -19.23 -21.07 -5.47
N GLY A 293 -18.45 -21.97 -6.09
CA GLY A 293 -18.14 -21.94 -7.52
C GLY A 293 -17.18 -20.83 -7.99
N LYS A 294 -16.68 -19.95 -7.11
CA LYS A 294 -15.68 -18.93 -7.44
C LYS A 294 -14.30 -19.36 -6.97
N GLU A 295 -13.56 -20.07 -7.81
CA GLU A 295 -12.19 -20.50 -7.50
C GLU A 295 -11.14 -19.55 -8.09
N PHE A 296 -10.09 -19.28 -7.30
CA PHE A 296 -8.92 -18.54 -7.75
C PHE A 296 -7.65 -19.23 -7.28
N ALA A 297 -6.58 -19.11 -8.07
CA ALA A 297 -5.25 -19.59 -7.71
C ALA A 297 -4.24 -18.45 -7.80
N PHE A 298 -3.41 -18.30 -6.78
CA PHE A 298 -2.39 -17.25 -6.70
C PHE A 298 -1.07 -17.82 -6.18
N PRO A 299 0.10 -17.38 -6.66
CA PRO A 299 1.34 -17.74 -5.99
C PRO A 299 1.38 -17.13 -4.57
N LEU A 300 1.94 -17.88 -3.62
CA LEU A 300 1.93 -17.56 -2.19
C LEU A 300 2.49 -16.17 -1.89
N GLY A 301 3.71 -15.88 -2.34
CA GLY A 301 4.37 -14.59 -2.13
C GLY A 301 3.58 -13.40 -2.67
N PRO A 302 3.14 -13.41 -3.94
CA PRO A 302 2.24 -12.40 -4.47
C PRO A 302 0.96 -12.18 -3.67
N SER A 303 0.35 -13.24 -3.11
CA SER A 303 -0.83 -13.08 -2.26
C SER A 303 -0.51 -12.43 -0.91
N MET A 304 0.66 -12.70 -0.33
CA MET A 304 1.16 -12.01 0.87
C MET A 304 1.40 -10.52 0.59
N LEU A 305 2.00 -10.20 -0.55
CA LEU A 305 2.23 -8.82 -0.95
C LEU A 305 0.91 -8.06 -1.19
N GLN A 306 -0.09 -8.71 -1.78
CA GLN A 306 -1.43 -8.15 -1.87
C GLN A 306 -2.03 -7.86 -0.51
N LEU A 307 -1.94 -8.78 0.45
CA LEU A 307 -2.51 -8.55 1.78
C LEU A 307 -1.89 -7.33 2.46
N TRP A 308 -0.58 -7.15 2.31
CA TRP A 308 0.10 -5.94 2.79
C TRP A 308 -0.42 -4.66 2.10
N HIS A 309 -0.54 -4.65 0.77
CA HIS A 309 -1.10 -3.52 0.00
C HIS A 309 -2.58 -3.25 0.33
N HIS A 310 -3.36 -4.30 0.53
CA HIS A 310 -4.78 -4.25 0.88
C HIS A 310 -4.98 -3.58 2.24
N GLY A 311 -4.20 -3.98 3.23
CA GLY A 311 -4.16 -3.33 4.54
C GLY A 311 -3.78 -1.84 4.42
N ALA A 312 -2.78 -1.51 3.60
CA ALA A 312 -2.37 -0.12 3.35
C ALA A 312 -3.49 0.73 2.74
N HIS A 313 -4.20 0.18 1.74
CA HIS A 313 -5.33 0.82 1.08
C HIS A 313 -6.45 1.15 2.09
N HIS A 314 -6.87 0.17 2.89
CA HIS A 314 -7.93 0.39 3.88
C HIS A 314 -7.48 1.26 5.05
N ARG A 315 -6.21 1.21 5.46
CA ARG A 315 -5.67 2.18 6.44
C ARG A 315 -5.71 3.62 5.92
N ALA A 316 -5.47 3.84 4.62
CA ALA A 316 -5.62 5.17 4.03
C ALA A 316 -7.07 5.69 4.13
N GLN A 317 -8.05 4.81 3.92
CA GLN A 317 -9.48 5.13 4.11
C GLN A 317 -9.80 5.42 5.58
N LEU A 318 -9.31 4.58 6.50
CA LEU A 318 -9.48 4.76 7.94
C LEU A 318 -8.91 6.08 8.43
N VAL A 319 -7.69 6.47 8.01
CA VAL A 319 -7.10 7.77 8.36
C VAL A 319 -8.00 8.93 7.88
N ASN A 320 -8.62 8.82 6.71
CA ASN A 320 -9.57 9.83 6.25
C ASN A 320 -10.85 9.88 7.11
N MET A 321 -11.43 8.72 7.43
CA MET A 321 -12.63 8.64 8.27
C MET A 321 -12.36 9.16 9.70
N LEU A 322 -11.21 8.79 10.27
CA LEU A 322 -10.75 9.25 11.59
C LEU A 322 -10.65 10.78 11.66
N ARG A 323 -10.16 11.42 10.59
CA ARG A 323 -10.12 12.89 10.49
C ARG A 323 -11.51 13.51 10.63
N HIS A 324 -12.50 12.94 9.97
CA HIS A 324 -13.85 13.50 9.92
C HIS A 324 -14.65 13.30 11.21
N VAL A 325 -14.23 12.38 12.08
CA VAL A 325 -14.78 12.24 13.44
C VAL A 325 -13.98 13.01 14.49
N GLY A 326 -13.01 13.83 14.06
CA GLY A 326 -12.19 14.67 14.96
C GLY A 326 -11.18 13.87 15.79
N ALA A 327 -10.81 12.66 15.36
CA ALA A 327 -9.82 11.85 16.05
C ALA A 327 -8.39 12.35 15.79
N THR A 328 -7.51 12.17 16.76
CA THR A 328 -6.06 12.33 16.55
C THR A 328 -5.59 11.31 15.53
N LEU A 329 -4.98 11.78 14.43
CA LEU A 329 -4.59 10.90 13.33
C LEU A 329 -3.35 10.06 13.70
N PRO A 330 -3.38 8.74 13.48
CA PRO A 330 -2.21 7.91 13.67
C PRO A 330 -1.17 8.19 12.57
N GLU A 331 0.10 8.31 12.94
CA GLU A 331 1.20 8.29 11.97
C GLU A 331 1.43 6.86 11.49
N VAL A 332 1.24 6.62 10.19
CA VAL A 332 1.37 5.28 9.57
C VAL A 332 2.39 5.24 8.43
N ASP A 333 3.26 6.25 8.37
CA ASP A 333 4.29 6.37 7.33
C ASP A 333 5.46 5.40 7.57
N VAL A 334 5.98 4.80 6.50
CA VAL A 334 7.12 3.87 6.56
C VAL A 334 8.37 4.54 7.13
N ILE A 335 8.63 5.81 6.83
CA ILE A 335 9.78 6.56 7.38
C ILE A 335 9.64 6.69 8.89
N LYS A 336 8.44 7.00 9.39
CA LYS A 336 8.18 7.08 10.84
C LYS A 336 8.46 5.74 11.51
N TRP A 337 7.95 4.64 10.95
CA TRP A 337 8.20 3.30 11.45
C TRP A 337 9.70 2.97 11.54
N LEU A 338 10.46 3.29 10.49
CA LEU A 338 11.91 3.04 10.45
C LEU A 338 12.67 3.83 11.50
N MET A 339 12.30 5.10 11.71
CA MET A 339 12.93 5.95 12.71
C MET A 339 12.71 5.41 14.12
N GLU A 340 11.51 4.93 14.42
CA GLU A 340 11.21 4.29 15.70
C GLU A 340 11.96 2.96 15.85
N LYS A 341 11.97 2.11 14.82
CA LYS A 341 12.70 0.82 14.80
C LYS A 341 14.22 1.00 14.99
N ARG A 342 14.79 2.10 14.49
CA ARG A 342 16.20 2.47 14.76
C ARG A 342 16.41 2.94 16.19
N SER A 343 15.49 3.76 16.72
CA SER A 343 15.58 4.30 18.08
C SER A 343 15.39 3.23 19.16
N SER A 344 14.62 2.17 18.88
CA SER A 344 14.43 1.00 19.77
C SER A 344 15.62 0.04 19.78
N GLY A 345 16.62 0.22 18.91
CA GLY A 345 17.77 -0.69 18.78
C GLY A 345 17.46 -1.99 18.02
N GLU A 346 16.24 -2.18 17.53
CA GLU A 346 15.83 -3.35 16.74
C GLU A 346 16.41 -3.32 15.32
N GLY A 347 16.77 -2.13 14.81
CA GLY A 347 17.39 -1.96 13.50
C GLY A 347 18.88 -2.31 13.39
N ALA A 348 19.56 -2.64 14.49
CA ALA A 348 21.00 -2.95 14.52
C ALA A 348 21.31 -4.46 14.51
N ARG A 349 20.29 -5.32 14.44
CA ARG A 349 20.43 -6.78 14.38
C ARG A 349 19.82 -7.31 13.09
N SER A 350 20.54 -7.23 11.98
CA SER A 350 20.33 -8.11 10.82
C SER A 350 21.64 -8.32 10.10
#